data_AF-A0A976FES6-F1
#
_entry.id   AF-A0A976FES6-F1
#
_cell.length_a   1.000
_cell.length_b   1.000
_cell.length_c   1.000
_cell.angle_alpha   90.00
_cell.angle_beta   90.00
_cell.angle_gamma   90.00
#
_symmetry.space_group_name_H-M   'P 1'
#
loop_
_entity.id
_entity.type
_entity.pdbx_description
1 polymer ?
#
loop_
_entity_poly.entity_id
_entity_poly.type
_entity_poly.pdbx_seq_one_letter_code
_entity_poly.pdbx_strand_id
1 'polypeptide(L)'
;MKYSEDPAWADVVKVPQDDGPNPIVSIAYSAEFTDVMDCFRGVLKLNEYSERTLALTLDVIDVNPANYTVWIFRRRVLQELGSDLHQELQFTADMAIQHPKNYQIWHHRREICSMLHDGSAEKDFCALAITEDSKNYHAWAHRQWAIKTFALWDGEIEFVDKMLLEDIRNNSAWNHRWFVHSNTLGFETIAMRQQEIEYALDKIALAVHNESPWNYLRGLIRNYEAAFAAHIKEKAHAILQTTGDCIFAAALLVDLYAKEGTDEAREIARKLATTLMKETDHIRKAYWQYRLSTLKQRS
;
A
#
# COMPACT_ATOMS: atom_id res chain seq x y z
N MET A 1 -2.01 -12.95 36.84
CA MET A 1 -2.76 -13.99 37.59
C MET A 1 -3.54 -14.78 36.55
N LYS A 2 -3.69 -16.09 36.69
CA LYS A 2 -4.44 -16.89 35.71
C LYS A 2 -5.94 -16.60 35.82
N TYR A 3 -6.63 -16.51 34.69
CA TYR A 3 -8.09 -16.37 34.60
C TYR A 3 -8.82 -17.56 35.24
N SER A 4 -8.23 -18.74 35.22
CA SER A 4 -8.73 -19.92 35.95
C SER A 4 -8.72 -19.79 37.48
N GLU A 5 -7.87 -18.92 38.03
CA GLU A 5 -7.66 -18.75 39.47
C GLU A 5 -8.20 -17.41 39.99
N ASP A 6 -8.55 -16.48 39.10
CA ASP A 6 -9.06 -15.16 39.44
C ASP A 6 -10.55 -15.23 39.86
N PRO A 7 -10.89 -14.83 41.11
CA PRO A 7 -12.26 -14.78 41.59
C PRO A 7 -13.19 -13.90 40.75
N ALA A 8 -12.64 -12.86 40.10
CA ALA A 8 -13.39 -11.97 39.21
C ALA A 8 -13.90 -12.67 37.95
N TRP A 9 -13.42 -13.88 37.65
CA TRP A 9 -13.81 -14.70 36.51
C TRP A 9 -14.48 -16.01 36.91
N ALA A 10 -14.77 -16.24 38.20
CA ALA A 10 -15.28 -17.51 38.70
C ALA A 10 -16.63 -17.92 38.10
N ASP A 11 -17.45 -16.95 37.69
CA ASP A 11 -18.76 -17.13 37.05
C ASP A 11 -18.66 -17.50 35.56
N VAL A 12 -17.51 -17.25 34.92
CA VAL A 12 -17.28 -17.62 33.52
C VAL A 12 -16.71 -19.04 33.47
N VAL A 13 -17.39 -19.93 32.74
CA VAL A 13 -16.87 -21.28 32.43
C VAL A 13 -15.79 -21.16 31.36
N LYS A 14 -14.61 -21.69 31.64
CA LYS A 14 -13.45 -21.67 30.72
C LYS A 14 -13.69 -22.77 29.70
N VAL A 15 -13.71 -22.42 28.41
CA VAL A 15 -14.09 -23.32 27.33
C VAL A 15 -12.84 -23.72 26.54
N PRO A 16 -12.37 -24.98 26.68
CA PRO A 16 -11.24 -25.48 25.91
C PRO A 16 -11.47 -25.42 24.40
N GLN A 17 -10.39 -25.31 23.63
CA GLN A 17 -10.47 -25.53 22.18
C GLN A 17 -10.83 -26.99 21.88
N ASP A 18 -11.84 -27.21 21.04
CA ASP A 18 -12.18 -28.53 20.53
C ASP A 18 -11.56 -28.74 19.15
N ASP A 19 -10.39 -29.37 19.10
CA ASP A 19 -9.71 -29.77 17.86
C ASP A 19 -10.14 -31.18 17.38
N GLY A 20 -11.15 -31.78 18.02
CA GLY A 20 -11.62 -33.12 17.74
C GLY A 20 -10.70 -34.24 18.23
N PRO A 21 -11.07 -35.51 17.99
CA PRO A 21 -10.35 -36.68 18.53
C PRO A 21 -9.01 -36.95 17.82
N ASN A 22 -8.79 -36.42 16.62
CA ASN A 22 -7.57 -36.61 15.83
C ASN A 22 -7.11 -35.25 15.26
N PRO A 23 -6.53 -34.38 16.10
CA PRO A 23 -6.24 -33.01 15.72
C PRO A 23 -5.14 -32.95 14.65
N ILE A 24 -5.33 -32.14 13.62
CA ILE A 24 -4.32 -31.82 12.60
C ILE A 24 -3.78 -30.41 12.85
N VAL A 25 -2.51 -30.17 12.49
CA VAL A 25 -1.82 -28.87 12.72
C VAL A 25 -1.98 -28.33 14.15
N SER A 26 -2.05 -29.25 15.13
CA SER A 26 -2.20 -28.89 16.55
C SER A 26 -0.98 -28.11 17.04
N ILE A 27 -1.25 -27.02 17.75
CA ILE A 27 -0.22 -26.14 18.30
C ILE A 27 -0.06 -26.50 19.78
N ALA A 28 1.18 -26.75 20.20
CA ALA A 28 1.51 -26.93 21.61
C ALA A 28 1.53 -25.57 22.33
N TYR A 29 0.35 -25.07 22.70
CA TYR A 29 0.20 -23.78 23.37
C TYR A 29 0.84 -23.75 24.76
N SER A 30 1.30 -22.56 25.18
CA SER A 30 1.70 -22.34 26.57
C SER A 30 0.47 -22.40 27.49
N ALA A 31 0.71 -22.65 28.78
CA ALA A 31 -0.38 -22.65 29.77
C ALA A 31 -1.09 -21.29 29.86
N GLU A 32 -0.34 -20.21 29.68
CA GLU A 32 -0.88 -18.84 29.64
C GLU A 32 -1.78 -18.62 28.42
N PHE A 33 -1.34 -18.99 27.22
CA PHE A 33 -2.15 -18.88 26.01
C PHE A 33 -3.47 -19.65 26.15
N THR A 34 -3.39 -20.89 26.64
CA THR A 34 -4.57 -21.73 26.86
C THR A 34 -5.53 -21.10 27.87
N ASP A 35 -5.03 -20.62 29.00
CA ASP A 35 -5.85 -20.00 30.05
C ASP A 35 -6.59 -18.74 29.55
N VAL A 36 -5.89 -17.85 28.85
CA VAL A 36 -6.47 -16.63 28.24
C VAL A 36 -7.53 -16.99 27.19
N MET A 37 -7.19 -17.90 26.26
CA MET A 37 -8.09 -18.26 25.16
C MET A 37 -9.30 -19.07 25.62
N ASP A 38 -9.16 -19.91 26.64
CA ASP A 38 -10.28 -20.67 27.19
C ASP A 38 -11.25 -19.75 27.93
N CYS A 39 -10.74 -18.75 28.67
CA CYS A 39 -11.56 -17.69 29.23
C CYS A 39 -12.28 -16.89 28.14
N PHE A 40 -11.56 -16.47 27.09
CA PHE A 40 -12.13 -15.73 25.97
C PHE A 40 -13.25 -16.50 25.25
N ARG A 41 -13.08 -17.81 24.99
CA ARG A 41 -14.14 -18.65 24.42
C ARG A 41 -15.36 -18.73 25.35
N GLY A 42 -15.15 -18.76 26.66
CA GLY A 42 -16.22 -18.68 27.67
C GLY A 42 -17.02 -17.38 27.56
N VAL A 43 -16.34 -16.24 27.57
CA VAL A 43 -16.94 -14.91 27.43
C VAL A 43 -17.69 -14.75 26.10
N LEU A 44 -17.09 -15.22 25.00
CA LEU A 44 -17.73 -15.22 23.68
C LEU A 44 -19.04 -16.01 23.69
N LYS A 45 -19.05 -17.18 24.34
CA LYS A 45 -20.25 -18.03 24.44
C LYS A 45 -21.35 -17.39 25.29
N LEU A 46 -20.98 -16.67 26.34
CA LEU A 46 -21.90 -15.88 27.16
C LEU A 46 -22.37 -14.61 26.44
N ASN A 47 -21.63 -14.17 25.42
CA ASN A 47 -21.82 -12.90 24.73
C ASN A 47 -21.83 -11.71 25.70
N GLU A 48 -20.88 -11.71 26.65
CA GLU A 48 -20.79 -10.72 27.71
C GLU A 48 -20.06 -9.45 27.24
N TYR A 49 -20.69 -8.29 27.42
CA TYR A 49 -20.11 -6.98 27.16
C TYR A 49 -19.92 -6.23 28.49
N SER A 50 -18.69 -6.23 28.99
CA SER A 50 -18.32 -5.67 30.29
C SER A 50 -16.91 -5.08 30.25
N GLU A 51 -16.57 -4.23 31.21
CA GLU A 51 -15.21 -3.68 31.35
C GLU A 51 -14.16 -4.78 31.55
N ARG A 52 -14.48 -5.84 32.29
CA ARG A 52 -13.57 -7.00 32.45
C ARG A 52 -13.39 -7.75 31.13
N THR A 53 -14.43 -7.87 30.31
CA THR A 53 -14.32 -8.42 28.96
C THR A 53 -13.40 -7.55 28.10
N LEU A 54 -13.56 -6.22 28.16
CA LEU A 54 -12.72 -5.30 27.40
C LEU A 54 -11.24 -5.47 27.79
N ALA A 55 -10.94 -5.57 29.09
CA ALA A 55 -9.60 -5.87 29.58
C ALA A 55 -9.08 -7.23 29.09
N LEU A 56 -9.88 -8.30 29.19
CA LEU A 56 -9.50 -9.63 28.69
C LEU A 56 -9.14 -9.61 27.21
N THR A 57 -9.83 -8.81 26.38
CA THR A 57 -9.47 -8.73 24.96
C THR A 57 -8.06 -8.19 24.72
N LEU A 58 -7.48 -7.39 25.62
CA LEU A 58 -6.10 -6.95 25.52
C LEU A 58 -5.14 -8.13 25.66
N ASP A 59 -5.36 -8.98 26.66
CA ASP A 59 -4.51 -10.16 26.89
C ASP A 59 -4.61 -11.16 25.73
N VAL A 60 -5.81 -11.34 25.15
CA VAL A 60 -6.00 -12.16 23.96
C VAL A 60 -5.25 -11.58 22.75
N ILE A 61 -5.24 -10.25 22.59
CA ILE A 61 -4.50 -9.57 21.54
C ILE A 61 -2.99 -9.68 21.77
N ASP A 62 -2.52 -9.59 23.01
CA ASP A 62 -1.10 -9.71 23.35
C ASP A 62 -0.56 -11.10 22.97
N VAL A 63 -1.30 -12.17 23.32
CA VAL A 63 -0.88 -13.54 22.99
C VAL A 63 -1.12 -13.91 21.51
N ASN A 64 -2.04 -13.23 20.80
CA ASN A 64 -2.25 -13.42 19.36
C ASN A 64 -2.91 -12.20 18.70
N PRO A 65 -2.12 -11.21 18.25
CA PRO A 65 -2.67 -10.00 17.65
C PRO A 65 -3.27 -10.24 16.25
N ALA A 66 -3.09 -11.42 15.67
CA ALA A 66 -3.67 -11.78 14.37
C ALA A 66 -5.06 -12.43 14.49
N ASN A 67 -5.54 -12.71 15.71
CA ASN A 67 -6.86 -13.31 15.94
C ASN A 67 -7.98 -12.29 15.62
N TYR A 68 -8.51 -12.33 14.42
CA TYR A 68 -9.55 -11.37 13.98
C TYR A 68 -10.84 -11.45 14.81
N THR A 69 -11.14 -12.60 15.45
CA THR A 69 -12.34 -12.77 16.27
C THR A 69 -12.30 -11.88 17.51
N VAL A 70 -11.15 -11.78 18.19
CA VAL A 70 -11.03 -10.86 19.34
C VAL A 70 -11.19 -9.41 18.91
N TRP A 71 -10.62 -9.01 17.77
CA TRP A 71 -10.76 -7.64 17.29
C TRP A 71 -12.20 -7.26 16.93
N ILE A 72 -12.97 -8.19 16.36
CA ILE A 72 -14.40 -8.00 16.09
C ILE A 72 -15.16 -7.88 17.42
N PHE A 73 -14.88 -8.77 18.38
CA PHE A 73 -15.58 -8.78 19.65
C PHE A 73 -15.25 -7.55 20.51
N ARG A 74 -13.98 -7.15 20.57
CA ARG A 74 -13.53 -5.92 21.24
C ARG A 74 -14.28 -4.70 20.74
N ARG A 75 -14.47 -4.54 19.42
CA ARG A 75 -15.27 -3.45 18.86
C ARG A 75 -16.72 -3.45 19.34
N ARG A 76 -17.35 -4.63 19.42
CA ARG A 76 -18.71 -4.73 19.97
C ARG A 76 -18.76 -4.34 21.45
N VAL A 77 -17.79 -4.81 22.24
CA VAL A 77 -17.69 -4.47 23.66
C VAL A 77 -17.53 -2.96 23.85
N LEU A 78 -16.63 -2.31 23.11
CA LEU A 78 -16.45 -0.85 23.13
C LEU A 78 -17.76 -0.09 22.82
N GLN A 79 -18.52 -0.56 21.83
CA GLN A 79 -19.79 0.04 21.43
C GLN A 79 -20.86 -0.10 22.52
N GLU A 80 -21.03 -1.30 23.06
CA GLU A 80 -22.04 -1.60 24.09
C GLU A 80 -21.75 -0.88 25.43
N LEU A 81 -20.47 -0.68 25.74
CA LEU A 81 -20.04 0.08 26.92
C LEU A 81 -20.14 1.60 26.73
N GLY A 82 -20.26 2.09 25.49
CA GLY A 82 -20.14 3.51 25.19
C GLY A 82 -18.76 4.07 25.57
N SER A 83 -17.71 3.26 25.39
CA SER A 83 -16.34 3.61 25.77
C SER A 83 -15.81 4.83 25.01
N ASP A 84 -14.86 5.55 25.62
CA ASP A 84 -14.12 6.62 24.95
C ASP A 84 -13.17 6.04 23.89
N LEU A 85 -13.56 6.20 22.62
CA LEU A 85 -12.82 5.66 21.48
C LEU A 85 -11.51 6.40 21.20
N HIS A 86 -11.26 7.58 21.78
CA HIS A 86 -9.97 8.27 21.62
C HIS A 86 -8.84 7.52 22.32
N GLN A 87 -9.12 6.87 23.45
CA GLN A 87 -8.15 5.99 24.13
C GLN A 87 -7.84 4.76 23.28
N GLU A 88 -8.83 4.24 22.54
CA GLU A 88 -8.64 3.11 21.62
C GLU A 88 -7.78 3.51 20.40
N LEU A 89 -7.88 4.75 19.93
CA LEU A 89 -6.95 5.28 18.92
C LEU A 89 -5.51 5.34 19.44
N GLN A 90 -5.29 5.70 20.71
CA GLN A 90 -3.94 5.66 21.28
C GLN A 90 -3.42 4.22 21.37
N PHE A 91 -4.24 3.29 21.87
CA PHE A 91 -3.90 1.88 21.92
C PHE A 91 -3.50 1.31 20.54
N THR A 92 -4.29 1.59 19.49
CA THR A 92 -3.95 1.14 18.13
C THR A 92 -2.69 1.79 17.58
N ALA A 93 -2.37 3.02 17.98
CA ALA A 93 -1.13 3.68 17.58
C ALA A 93 0.09 2.97 18.18
N ASP A 94 0.04 2.65 19.48
CA ASP A 94 1.09 1.93 20.17
C ASP A 94 1.29 0.51 19.58
N MET A 95 0.19 -0.17 19.29
CA MET A 95 0.20 -1.49 18.67
C MET A 95 0.74 -1.47 17.23
N ALA A 96 0.47 -0.42 16.47
CA ALA A 96 0.99 -0.28 15.10
C ALA A 96 2.50 -0.04 15.08
N ILE A 97 3.08 0.56 16.13
CA ILE A 97 4.54 0.69 16.28
C ILE A 97 5.16 -0.68 16.54
N GLN A 98 4.55 -1.49 17.42
CA GLN A 98 5.07 -2.80 17.80
C GLN A 98 4.86 -3.85 16.70
N HIS A 99 3.72 -3.81 16.00
CA HIS A 99 3.31 -4.78 15.00
C HIS A 99 2.86 -4.11 13.69
N PRO A 100 3.74 -3.35 13.01
CA PRO A 100 3.38 -2.48 11.88
C PRO A 100 2.82 -3.21 10.65
N LYS A 101 2.98 -4.54 10.56
CA LYS A 101 2.57 -5.38 9.42
C LYS A 101 1.37 -6.28 9.75
N ASN A 102 0.63 -5.97 10.81
CA ASN A 102 -0.55 -6.72 11.22
C ASN A 102 -1.83 -6.11 10.63
N TYR A 103 -2.58 -6.88 9.84
CA TYR A 103 -3.81 -6.40 9.19
C TYR A 103 -4.90 -5.96 10.18
N GLN A 104 -5.05 -6.68 11.28
CA GLN A 104 -6.13 -6.48 12.24
C GLN A 104 -5.99 -5.15 12.98
N ILE A 105 -4.78 -4.72 13.31
CA ILE A 105 -4.52 -3.44 13.98
C ILE A 105 -4.94 -2.27 13.08
N TRP A 106 -4.46 -2.25 11.83
CA TRP A 106 -4.83 -1.20 10.87
C TRP A 106 -6.32 -1.19 10.54
N HIS A 107 -6.93 -2.37 10.40
CA HIS A 107 -8.37 -2.49 10.21
C HIS A 107 -9.14 -2.01 11.46
N HIS A 108 -8.69 -2.37 12.66
CA HIS A 108 -9.34 -1.94 13.89
C HIS A 108 -9.29 -0.41 14.01
N ARG A 109 -8.12 0.21 13.81
CA ARG A 109 -7.99 1.67 13.80
C ARG A 109 -8.95 2.36 12.82
N ARG A 110 -9.06 1.82 11.59
CA ARG A 110 -10.02 2.28 10.57
C ARG A 110 -11.46 2.26 11.07
N GLU A 111 -11.87 1.15 11.69
CA GLU A 111 -13.21 1.01 12.25
C GLU A 111 -13.47 2.01 13.39
N ILE A 112 -12.48 2.21 14.27
CA ILE A 112 -12.59 3.19 15.37
C ILE A 112 -12.75 4.62 14.84
N CYS A 113 -11.94 5.03 13.86
CA CYS A 113 -12.10 6.32 13.18
C CYS A 113 -13.49 6.44 12.52
N SER A 114 -14.00 5.34 11.96
CA SER A 114 -15.32 5.32 11.31
C SER A 114 -16.46 5.47 12.32
N MET A 115 -16.35 4.86 13.50
CA MET A 115 -17.31 5.03 14.61
C MET A 115 -17.27 6.45 15.19
N LEU A 116 -16.08 7.03 15.29
CA LEU A 116 -15.90 8.42 15.72
C LEU A 116 -16.36 9.45 14.67
N HIS A 117 -16.48 9.03 13.41
CA HIS A 117 -16.62 9.92 12.26
C HIS A 117 -15.51 10.98 12.20
N ASP A 118 -14.31 10.64 12.65
CA ASP A 118 -13.15 11.52 12.72
C ASP A 118 -11.89 10.77 12.24
N GLY A 119 -11.19 11.38 11.28
CA GLY A 119 -9.89 10.92 10.79
C GLY A 119 -8.85 12.03 10.78
N SER A 120 -9.07 13.13 11.50
CA SER A 120 -8.23 14.34 11.48
C SER A 120 -6.78 14.06 11.86
N ALA A 121 -6.53 13.14 12.78
CA ALA A 121 -5.18 12.74 13.21
C ALA A 121 -4.49 11.71 12.29
N GLU A 122 -5.22 11.11 11.33
CA GLU A 122 -4.72 9.92 10.61
C GLU A 122 -3.61 10.26 9.63
N LYS A 123 -3.56 11.49 9.13
CA LYS A 123 -2.45 11.96 8.30
C LYS A 123 -1.14 12.01 9.07
N ASP A 124 -1.15 12.52 10.29
CA ASP A 124 0.06 12.63 11.11
C ASP A 124 0.49 11.25 11.60
N PHE A 125 -0.47 10.43 12.04
CA PHE A 125 -0.21 9.04 12.41
C PHE A 125 0.42 8.23 11.27
N CYS A 126 -0.14 8.30 10.06
CA CYS A 126 0.45 7.64 8.89
C CYS A 126 1.83 8.20 8.56
N ALA A 127 2.05 9.51 8.72
CA ALA A 127 3.35 10.12 8.46
C ALA A 127 4.43 9.58 9.42
N LEU A 128 4.10 9.36 10.70
CA LEU A 128 5.00 8.71 11.66
C LEU A 128 5.34 7.27 11.20
N ALA A 129 4.32 6.48 10.87
CA ALA A 129 4.53 5.10 10.42
C ALA A 129 5.34 5.00 9.11
N ILE A 130 5.14 5.95 8.18
CA ILE A 130 5.88 6.05 6.92
C ILE A 130 7.32 6.55 7.17
N THR A 131 7.56 7.38 8.18
CA THR A 131 8.92 7.83 8.51
C THR A 131 9.77 6.65 9.01
N GLU A 132 9.18 5.75 9.80
CA GLU A 132 9.86 4.54 10.29
C GLU A 132 10.06 3.48 9.19
N ASP A 133 9.03 3.26 8.35
CA ASP A 133 9.10 2.38 7.17
C ASP A 133 8.41 3.06 5.98
N SER A 134 9.22 3.70 5.13
CA SER A 134 8.75 4.52 3.99
C SER A 134 7.99 3.72 2.93
N LYS A 135 7.99 2.39 3.03
CA LYS A 135 7.30 1.47 2.13
C LYS A 135 6.26 0.61 2.86
N ASN A 136 5.90 0.95 4.09
CA ASN A 136 4.84 0.25 4.82
C ASN A 136 3.51 0.33 4.05
N TYR A 137 3.12 -0.79 3.45
CA TYR A 137 1.93 -0.88 2.62
C TYR A 137 0.64 -0.55 3.38
N HIS A 138 0.56 -0.97 4.66
CA HIS A 138 -0.61 -0.69 5.47
C HIS A 138 -0.75 0.80 5.79
N ALA A 139 0.36 1.47 6.11
CA ALA A 139 0.36 2.91 6.39
C ALA A 139 -0.09 3.71 5.17
N TRP A 140 0.43 3.41 3.97
CA TRP A 140 0.00 4.05 2.72
C TRP A 140 -1.48 3.75 2.39
N ALA A 141 -1.92 2.49 2.51
CA ALA A 141 -3.30 2.12 2.25
C ALA A 141 -4.28 2.75 3.24
N HIS A 142 -3.87 2.88 4.52
CA HIS A 142 -4.65 3.54 5.55
C HIS A 142 -4.75 5.05 5.30
N ARG A 143 -3.62 5.69 4.94
CA ARG A 143 -3.57 7.10 4.57
C ARG A 143 -4.54 7.42 3.43
N GLN A 144 -4.51 6.64 2.35
CA GLN A 144 -5.42 6.82 1.20
C GLN A 144 -6.89 6.68 1.59
N TRP A 145 -7.21 5.68 2.43
CA TRP A 145 -8.56 5.53 2.95
C TRP A 145 -8.99 6.74 3.77
N ALA A 146 -8.18 7.18 4.75
CA ALA A 146 -8.53 8.30 5.62
C ALA A 146 -8.74 9.59 4.80
N ILE A 147 -7.83 9.89 3.87
CA ILE A 147 -7.97 11.04 2.97
C ILE A 147 -9.27 10.99 2.19
N LYS A 148 -9.59 9.85 1.59
CA LYS A 148 -10.79 9.71 0.77
C LYS A 148 -12.07 9.78 1.60
N THR A 149 -12.09 9.12 2.76
CA THR A 149 -13.27 9.02 3.63
C THR A 149 -13.59 10.34 4.31
N PHE A 150 -12.57 11.10 4.72
CA PHE A 150 -12.73 12.36 5.46
C PHE A 150 -12.38 13.61 4.64
N ALA A 151 -12.19 13.46 3.33
CA ALA A 151 -11.85 14.53 2.39
C ALA A 151 -10.59 15.36 2.76
N LEU A 152 -9.55 14.71 3.29
CA LEU A 152 -8.34 15.35 3.83
C LEU A 152 -7.24 15.59 2.77
N TRP A 153 -7.62 16.17 1.62
CA TRP A 153 -6.73 16.32 0.46
C TRP A 153 -5.65 17.39 0.62
N ASP A 154 -5.92 18.44 1.41
CA ASP A 154 -5.02 19.59 1.59
C ASP A 154 -3.66 19.15 2.15
N GLY A 155 -2.55 19.57 1.54
CA GLY A 155 -1.20 19.23 2.00
C GLY A 155 -0.66 17.88 1.51
N GLU A 156 -1.43 17.09 0.75
CA GLU A 156 -0.99 15.75 0.32
C GLU A 156 0.07 15.78 -0.77
N ILE A 157 0.04 16.77 -1.67
CA ILE A 157 1.10 16.91 -2.68
C ILE A 157 2.41 17.33 -2.03
N GLU A 158 2.37 18.22 -1.04
CA GLU A 158 3.52 18.66 -0.26
C GLU A 158 4.14 17.49 0.53
N PHE A 159 3.29 16.62 1.09
CA PHE A 159 3.75 15.39 1.74
C PHE A 159 4.44 14.45 0.74
N VAL A 160 3.86 14.24 -0.44
CA VAL A 160 4.47 13.43 -1.51
C VAL A 160 5.81 14.02 -1.95
N ASP A 161 5.88 15.33 -2.15
CA ASP A 161 7.10 16.02 -2.57
C ASP A 161 8.21 15.86 -1.54
N LYS A 162 7.88 15.95 -0.24
CA LYS A 162 8.82 15.64 0.85
C LYS A 162 9.34 14.20 0.75
N MET A 163 8.44 13.21 0.59
CA MET A 163 8.83 11.80 0.50
C MET A 163 9.70 11.51 -0.73
N LEU A 164 9.42 12.15 -1.86
CA LEU A 164 10.22 12.02 -3.09
C LEU A 164 11.54 12.79 -3.05
N LEU A 165 11.64 13.84 -2.22
CA LEU A 165 12.90 14.51 -1.94
C LEU A 165 13.83 13.63 -1.10
N GLU A 166 13.28 12.90 -0.12
CA GLU A 166 14.02 11.96 0.72
C GLU A 166 14.44 10.70 -0.03
N ASP A 167 13.53 10.07 -0.78
CA ASP A 167 13.81 8.94 -1.67
C ASP A 167 13.00 9.02 -2.96
N ILE A 168 13.65 9.51 -4.02
CA ILE A 168 13.06 9.58 -5.36
C ILE A 168 12.68 8.20 -5.93
N ARG A 169 13.23 7.10 -5.40
CA ARG A 169 12.91 5.71 -5.81
C ARG A 169 11.76 5.12 -4.99
N ASN A 170 11.14 5.88 -4.09
CA ASN A 170 10.00 5.41 -3.33
C ASN A 170 8.76 5.29 -4.22
N ASN A 171 8.53 4.07 -4.74
CA ASN A 171 7.39 3.78 -5.60
C ASN A 171 6.03 3.99 -4.89
N SER A 172 5.97 3.86 -3.56
CA SER A 172 4.75 4.13 -2.80
C SER A 172 4.40 5.62 -2.84
N ALA A 173 5.39 6.51 -2.76
CA ALA A 173 5.19 7.95 -2.90
C ALA A 173 4.77 8.33 -4.34
N TRP A 174 5.36 7.73 -5.37
CA TRP A 174 4.90 7.91 -6.76
C TRP A 174 3.47 7.43 -6.98
N ASN A 175 3.11 6.28 -6.42
CA ASN A 175 1.75 5.78 -6.43
C ASN A 175 0.79 6.73 -5.67
N HIS A 176 1.23 7.27 -4.54
CA HIS A 176 0.43 8.23 -3.77
C HIS A 176 0.24 9.54 -4.53
N ARG A 177 1.27 10.01 -5.25
CA ARG A 177 1.16 11.15 -6.18
C ARG A 177 0.06 10.93 -7.22
N TRP A 178 0.06 9.75 -7.85
CA TRP A 178 -1.00 9.35 -8.79
C TRP A 178 -2.37 9.34 -8.12
N PHE A 179 -2.47 8.74 -6.93
CA PHE A 179 -3.71 8.69 -6.15
C PHE A 179 -4.26 10.10 -5.88
N VAL A 180 -3.45 11.05 -5.41
CA VAL A 180 -3.89 12.41 -5.13
C VAL A 180 -4.41 13.06 -6.42
N HIS A 181 -3.59 13.19 -7.47
CA HIS A 181 -4.03 13.87 -8.70
C HIS A 181 -5.21 13.21 -9.40
N SER A 182 -5.31 11.87 -9.38
CA SER A 182 -6.45 11.16 -9.97
C SER A 182 -7.76 11.34 -9.19
N ASN A 183 -7.70 11.73 -7.92
CA ASN A 183 -8.86 12.05 -7.10
C ASN A 183 -9.07 13.58 -6.93
N THR A 184 -8.09 14.42 -7.29
CA THR A 184 -8.14 15.88 -7.19
C THR A 184 -7.82 16.57 -8.54
N LEU A 185 -8.71 16.53 -9.53
CA LEU A 185 -8.64 17.24 -10.83
C LEU A 185 -7.29 17.30 -11.61
N GLY A 186 -6.23 16.63 -11.16
CA GLY A 186 -4.85 16.92 -11.55
C GLY A 186 -4.48 16.43 -12.94
N PHE A 187 -5.41 15.70 -13.57
CA PHE A 187 -5.25 15.10 -14.89
C PHE A 187 -6.36 15.50 -15.87
N GLU A 188 -7.23 16.44 -15.49
CA GLU A 188 -8.41 16.82 -16.29
C GLU A 188 -8.05 17.53 -17.60
N THR A 189 -7.01 18.37 -17.57
CA THR A 189 -6.61 19.16 -18.73
C THR A 189 -5.25 18.71 -19.27
N ILE A 190 -5.02 18.96 -20.56
CA ILE A 190 -3.72 18.76 -21.20
C ILE A 190 -2.62 19.57 -20.48
N ALA A 191 -2.94 20.79 -20.03
CA ALA A 191 -1.99 21.65 -19.33
C ALA A 191 -1.56 21.08 -17.96
N MET A 192 -2.51 20.61 -17.14
CA MET A 192 -2.21 19.99 -15.85
C MET A 192 -1.40 18.70 -16.03
N ARG A 193 -1.77 17.88 -17.02
CA ARG A 193 -1.01 16.68 -17.37
C ARG A 193 0.41 17.01 -17.86
N GLN A 194 0.57 18.07 -18.64
CA GLN A 194 1.89 18.55 -19.07
C GLN A 194 2.75 18.93 -17.86
N GLN A 195 2.21 19.63 -16.87
CA GLN A 195 2.95 19.97 -15.65
C GLN A 195 3.48 18.73 -14.93
N GLU A 196 2.65 17.69 -14.81
CA GLU A 196 3.07 16.42 -14.20
C GLU A 196 4.05 15.61 -15.06
N ILE A 197 3.98 15.75 -16.40
CA ILE A 197 4.98 15.18 -17.31
C ILE A 197 6.33 15.86 -17.10
N GLU A 198 6.38 17.20 -17.04
CA GLU A 198 7.61 17.94 -16.78
C GLU A 198 8.19 17.58 -15.40
N TYR A 199 7.34 17.49 -14.38
CA TYR A 199 7.77 17.04 -13.05
C TYR A 199 8.42 15.65 -13.11
N ALA A 200 7.80 14.69 -13.81
CA ALA A 200 8.36 13.35 -13.96
C ALA A 200 9.71 13.36 -14.73
N LEU A 201 9.82 14.18 -15.78
CA LEU A 201 11.05 14.34 -16.56
C LEU A 201 12.18 14.97 -15.73
N ASP A 202 11.88 15.97 -14.90
CA ASP A 202 12.83 16.57 -13.97
C ASP A 202 13.35 15.53 -12.98
N LYS A 203 12.46 14.69 -12.43
CA LYS A 203 12.84 13.60 -11.53
C LYS A 203 13.64 12.49 -12.23
N ILE A 204 13.35 12.20 -13.50
CA ILE A 204 14.15 11.28 -14.33
C ILE A 204 15.56 11.83 -14.52
N ALA A 205 15.71 13.13 -14.78
CA ALA A 205 17.03 13.75 -14.97
C ALA A 205 17.94 13.62 -13.75
N LEU A 206 17.37 13.59 -12.53
CA LEU A 206 18.12 13.35 -11.29
C LEU A 206 18.57 11.90 -11.12
N ALA A 207 17.83 10.94 -11.69
CA ALA A 207 18.12 9.51 -11.56
C ALA A 207 17.57 8.72 -12.76
N VAL A 208 18.30 8.75 -13.89
CA VAL A 208 17.83 8.18 -15.17
C VAL A 208 17.54 6.68 -15.13
N HIS A 209 18.16 5.92 -14.22
CA HIS A 209 17.90 4.49 -13.99
C HIS A 209 16.86 4.21 -12.90
N ASN A 210 16.12 5.22 -12.43
CA ASN A 210 15.01 5.02 -11.51
C ASN A 210 13.74 4.66 -12.28
N GLU A 211 13.26 3.43 -12.16
CA GLU A 211 12.09 2.94 -12.90
C GLU A 211 10.78 3.66 -12.52
N SER A 212 10.61 4.07 -11.26
CA SER A 212 9.33 4.64 -10.77
C SER A 212 8.83 5.87 -11.55
N PRO A 213 9.62 6.94 -11.77
CA PRO A 213 9.16 8.08 -12.57
C PRO A 213 8.95 7.73 -14.05
N TRP A 214 9.65 6.75 -14.62
CA TRP A 214 9.36 6.26 -15.96
C TRP A 214 7.98 5.58 -16.03
N ASN A 215 7.65 4.76 -15.03
CA ASN A 215 6.34 4.11 -14.94
C ASN A 215 5.22 5.14 -14.69
N TYR A 216 5.49 6.17 -13.89
CA TYR A 216 4.57 7.29 -13.70
C TYR A 216 4.33 8.06 -15.00
N LEU A 217 5.40 8.42 -15.73
CA LEU A 217 5.34 9.07 -17.03
C LEU A 217 4.51 8.25 -18.04
N ARG A 218 4.70 6.92 -18.07
CA ARG A 218 3.89 6.01 -18.89
C ARG A 218 2.41 6.05 -18.56
N GLY A 219 2.07 6.16 -17.27
CA GLY A 219 0.70 6.35 -16.81
C GLY A 219 0.09 7.66 -17.32
N LEU A 220 0.85 8.76 -17.23
CA LEU A 220 0.40 10.09 -17.65
C LEU A 220 0.08 10.14 -19.15
N ILE A 221 0.86 9.46 -19.98
CA ILE A 221 0.77 9.62 -21.44
C ILE A 221 -0.20 8.62 -22.09
N ARG A 222 -0.66 7.61 -21.33
CA ARG A 222 -1.54 6.56 -21.84
C ARG A 222 -2.83 7.18 -22.35
N ASN A 223 -3.15 6.93 -23.63
CA ASN A 223 -4.28 7.51 -24.36
C ASN A 223 -4.15 9.01 -24.70
N TYR A 224 -2.99 9.61 -24.45
CA TYR A 224 -2.65 10.99 -24.79
C TYR A 224 -1.37 11.08 -25.62
N GLU A 225 -0.96 9.98 -26.26
CA GLU A 225 0.31 9.90 -26.99
C GLU A 225 0.38 10.94 -28.11
N ALA A 226 -0.73 11.22 -28.79
CA ALA A 226 -0.79 12.25 -29.84
C ALA A 226 -0.38 13.64 -29.34
N ALA A 227 -0.63 13.96 -28.07
CA ALA A 227 -0.29 15.26 -27.49
C ALA A 227 1.17 15.34 -27.03
N PHE A 228 1.73 14.25 -26.49
CA PHE A 228 3.00 14.30 -25.75
C PHE A 228 4.14 13.49 -26.37
N ALA A 229 3.87 12.58 -27.33
CA ALA A 229 4.89 11.67 -27.83
C ALA A 229 6.08 12.38 -28.47
N ALA A 230 5.88 13.50 -29.17
CA ALA A 230 6.98 14.25 -29.80
C ALA A 230 8.00 14.73 -28.75
N HIS A 231 7.51 15.44 -27.74
CA HIS A 231 8.33 15.96 -26.64
C HIS A 231 9.02 14.84 -25.85
N ILE A 232 8.29 13.77 -25.54
CA ILE A 232 8.84 12.66 -24.75
C ILE A 232 9.89 11.87 -25.53
N LYS A 233 9.67 11.65 -26.84
CA LYS A 233 10.67 11.02 -27.70
C LYS A 233 11.97 11.84 -27.73
N GLU A 234 11.86 13.16 -27.87
CA GLU A 234 13.03 14.06 -27.85
C GLU A 234 13.84 13.89 -26.56
N LYS A 235 13.17 13.96 -25.39
CA LYS A 235 13.83 13.79 -24.08
C LYS A 235 14.43 12.40 -23.89
N ALA A 236 13.71 11.34 -24.27
CA ALA A 236 14.21 9.98 -24.14
C ALA A 236 15.41 9.70 -25.06
N HIS A 237 15.43 10.25 -26.28
CA HIS A 237 16.59 10.18 -27.16
C HIS A 237 17.79 10.93 -26.60
N ALA A 238 17.59 12.14 -26.06
CA ALA A 238 18.67 12.89 -25.41
C ALA A 238 19.29 12.10 -24.25
N ILE A 239 18.47 11.42 -23.44
CA ILE A 239 18.95 10.54 -22.36
C ILE A 239 19.73 9.36 -22.93
N LEU A 240 19.29 8.71 -24.00
CA LEU A 240 20.05 7.60 -24.61
C LEU A 240 21.37 8.04 -25.25
N GLN A 241 21.47 9.29 -25.71
CA GLN A 241 22.73 9.84 -26.21
C GLN A 241 23.77 10.00 -25.09
N THR A 242 23.35 10.37 -23.89
CA THR A 242 24.24 10.53 -22.73
C THR A 242 24.41 9.23 -21.92
N THR A 243 23.39 8.38 -21.93
CA THR A 243 23.25 7.19 -21.08
C THR A 243 22.62 6.06 -21.91
N GLY A 244 23.42 5.50 -22.81
CA GLY A 244 22.96 4.51 -23.80
C GLY A 244 22.45 3.19 -23.21
N ASP A 245 22.79 2.90 -21.95
CA ASP A 245 22.32 1.72 -21.20
C ASP A 245 21.02 1.99 -20.41
N CYS A 246 20.41 3.17 -20.54
CA CYS A 246 19.10 3.46 -19.93
C CYS A 246 17.97 2.66 -20.59
N ILE A 247 17.74 1.44 -20.08
CA ILE A 247 16.72 0.52 -20.60
C ILE A 247 15.31 1.13 -20.57
N PHE A 248 15.01 2.03 -19.64
CA PHE A 248 13.69 2.62 -19.48
C PHE A 248 13.37 3.62 -20.58
N ALA A 249 14.33 4.48 -20.94
CA ALA A 249 14.22 5.41 -22.07
C ALA A 249 14.02 4.63 -23.38
N ALA A 250 14.87 3.63 -23.63
CA ALA A 250 14.75 2.79 -24.83
C ALA A 250 13.41 2.03 -24.89
N ALA A 251 12.96 1.44 -23.77
CA ALA A 251 11.68 0.76 -23.69
C ALA A 251 10.50 1.73 -23.95
N LEU A 252 10.59 2.98 -23.48
CA LEU A 252 9.54 3.98 -23.70
C LEU A 252 9.45 4.37 -25.18
N LEU A 253 10.60 4.58 -25.82
CA LEU A 253 10.68 4.85 -27.25
C LEU A 253 10.09 3.70 -28.08
N VAL A 254 10.37 2.45 -27.73
CA VAL A 254 9.75 1.28 -28.39
C VAL A 254 8.22 1.38 -28.34
N ASP A 255 7.65 1.75 -27.20
CA ASP A 255 6.19 1.85 -27.04
C ASP A 255 5.59 3.02 -27.81
N LEU A 256 6.25 4.18 -27.84
CA LEU A 256 5.79 5.35 -28.57
C LEU A 256 5.83 5.12 -30.09
N TYR A 257 6.96 4.65 -30.61
CA TYR A 257 7.10 4.38 -32.05
C TYR A 257 6.19 3.23 -32.52
N ALA A 258 5.94 2.21 -31.68
CA ALA A 258 5.00 1.14 -32.01
C ALA A 258 3.57 1.66 -32.25
N LYS A 259 3.19 2.78 -31.62
CA LYS A 259 1.84 3.37 -31.73
C LYS A 259 1.66 4.31 -32.91
N GLU A 260 2.75 4.78 -33.54
CA GLU A 260 2.69 5.74 -34.66
C GLU A 260 2.16 5.13 -35.97
N GLY A 261 2.26 3.81 -36.11
CA GLY A 261 1.67 3.10 -37.25
C GLY A 261 2.39 3.28 -38.59
N THR A 262 3.47 4.07 -38.68
CA THR A 262 4.31 4.22 -39.88
C THR A 262 5.40 3.13 -39.96
N ASP A 263 5.86 2.77 -41.16
CA ASP A 263 6.95 1.79 -41.33
C ASP A 263 8.28 2.29 -40.74
N GLU A 264 8.57 3.59 -40.85
CA GLU A 264 9.77 4.22 -40.30
C GLU A 264 9.82 4.08 -38.77
N ALA A 265 8.72 4.44 -38.08
CA ALA A 265 8.60 4.27 -36.64
C ALA A 265 8.75 2.80 -36.22
N ARG A 266 8.11 1.87 -36.95
CA ARG A 266 8.24 0.42 -36.65
C ARG A 266 9.69 -0.04 -36.75
N GLU A 267 10.44 0.41 -37.75
CA GLU A 267 11.85 0.04 -37.90
C GLU A 267 12.71 0.60 -36.76
N ILE A 268 12.45 1.84 -36.31
CA ILE A 268 13.10 2.41 -35.13
C ILE A 268 12.78 1.58 -33.88
N ALA A 269 11.50 1.25 -33.65
CA ALA A 269 11.08 0.42 -32.52
C ALA A 269 11.74 -0.96 -32.54
N ARG A 270 11.87 -1.59 -33.72
CA ARG A 270 12.55 -2.89 -33.88
C ARG A 270 14.03 -2.82 -33.56
N LYS A 271 14.73 -1.76 -33.98
CA LYS A 271 16.15 -1.56 -33.66
C LYS A 271 16.35 -1.44 -32.15
N LEU A 272 15.59 -0.56 -31.50
CA LEU A 272 15.63 -0.38 -30.04
C LEU A 272 15.31 -1.68 -29.28
N ALA A 273 14.23 -2.37 -29.65
CA ALA A 273 13.87 -3.65 -29.03
C ALA A 273 14.92 -4.74 -29.25
N THR A 274 15.62 -4.73 -30.39
CA THR A 274 16.73 -5.65 -30.65
C THR A 274 17.93 -5.37 -29.75
N THR A 275 18.30 -4.09 -29.58
CA THR A 275 19.35 -3.67 -28.64
C THR A 275 18.99 -4.04 -27.21
N LEU A 276 17.76 -3.76 -26.75
CA LEU A 276 17.27 -4.17 -25.43
C LEU A 276 17.38 -5.68 -25.22
N MET A 277 16.95 -6.48 -26.21
CA MET A 277 17.02 -7.94 -26.13
C MET A 277 18.46 -8.48 -26.08
N LYS A 278 19.37 -7.89 -26.86
CA LYS A 278 20.69 -8.45 -27.14
C LYS A 278 21.83 -7.84 -26.33
N GLU A 279 21.67 -6.65 -25.78
CA GLU A 279 22.78 -5.86 -25.24
C GLU A 279 22.51 -5.28 -23.84
N THR A 280 21.30 -4.77 -23.55
CA THR A 280 21.07 -3.97 -22.33
C THR A 280 20.04 -4.53 -21.34
N ASP A 281 19.04 -5.31 -21.77
CA ASP A 281 17.96 -5.85 -20.91
C ASP A 281 17.77 -7.37 -21.09
N HIS A 282 18.85 -8.11 -20.87
CA HIS A 282 18.89 -9.56 -21.08
C HIS A 282 17.88 -10.34 -20.24
N ILE A 283 17.57 -9.86 -19.04
CA ILE A 283 16.60 -10.53 -18.15
C ILE A 283 15.20 -10.57 -18.77
N ARG A 284 14.86 -9.59 -19.61
CA ARG A 284 13.60 -9.52 -20.35
C ARG A 284 13.74 -9.97 -21.82
N LYS A 285 14.76 -10.76 -22.18
CA LYS A 285 14.97 -11.26 -23.55
C LYS A 285 13.72 -11.87 -24.18
N ALA A 286 13.03 -12.76 -23.46
CA ALA A 286 11.81 -13.41 -23.94
C ALA A 286 10.67 -12.39 -24.22
N TYR A 287 10.56 -11.37 -23.36
CA TYR A 287 9.62 -10.28 -23.56
C TYR A 287 9.96 -9.47 -24.82
N TRP A 288 11.22 -9.08 -25.01
CA TRP A 288 11.63 -8.33 -26.20
C TRP A 288 11.49 -9.15 -27.49
N GLN A 289 11.72 -10.46 -27.44
CA GLN A 289 11.45 -11.37 -28.55
C GLN A 289 9.96 -11.39 -28.93
N TYR A 290 9.08 -11.46 -27.93
CA TYR A 290 7.64 -11.35 -28.14
C TYR A 290 7.27 -9.98 -28.73
N ARG A 291 7.78 -8.87 -28.17
CA ARG A 291 7.54 -7.51 -28.68
C ARG A 291 7.97 -7.38 -30.14
N LEU A 292 9.14 -7.88 -30.51
CA LEU A 292 9.60 -7.91 -31.91
C LEU A 292 8.63 -8.67 -32.84
N SER A 293 8.00 -9.76 -32.38
CA SER A 293 7.01 -10.47 -33.19
C SER A 293 5.72 -9.67 -33.42
N THR A 294 5.35 -8.80 -32.46
CA THR A 294 4.16 -7.93 -32.58
C THR A 294 4.37 -6.73 -33.49
N LEU A 295 5.63 -6.35 -33.76
CA LEU A 295 6.01 -5.24 -34.64
C LEU A 295 6.11 -5.64 -36.13
N LYS A 296 5.78 -6.88 -36.49
CA LYS A 296 5.80 -7.35 -37.88
C LYS A 296 4.66 -6.69 -38.68
N GLN A 297 4.92 -6.41 -39.96
CA GLN A 297 3.87 -5.94 -40.89
C GLN A 297 2.69 -6.92 -40.86
N ARG A 298 1.47 -6.40 -40.75
CA ARG A 298 0.31 -7.15 -41.23
C ARG A 298 0.49 -7.26 -42.74
N SER A 299 0.77 -8.48 -43.20
CA SER A 299 0.80 -8.86 -44.61
C SER A 299 -0.52 -8.51 -45.29
#